data_AF-A0A1I0WQT7-F1
#
_entry.id   AF-A0A1I0WQT7-F1
#
_cell.length_a   1.000
_cell.length_b   1.000
_cell.length_c   1.000
_cell.angle_alpha   90.00
_cell.angle_beta   90.00
_cell.angle_gamma   90.00
#
_symmetry.space_group_name_H-M   'P 1'
#
loop_
_entity.id
_entity.type
_entity.pdbx_description
1 polymer ?
#
loop_
_entity_poly.entity_id
_entity_poly.type
_entity_poly.pdbx_seq_one_letter_code
_entity_poly.pdbx_strand_id
1 'polypeptide(L)'
;MSKNISPEMEMVKAKRREASRAKWRGRFAKWSWNFVLAEAFLLALHPPAATAALLIATVLTVLHFRTDADFKLRQLPFDVPVALFVFLSGVSIMVSPDKGFSFYNWYNLVGVYVLTYFVVGQNVRSIRQVKELLLVIGMAAVFVLLYGFYQFIFGIDISAMKWVDGDAFPELRKRVFSTWENPNILAGYLDIIICLAFGLFIKAGTKQKRIVLGVLLAAGAACLAMTYARGACLVIAVIFAVYGMLKDWRVLAACVGVAVLLLVADPVLYERLTSVFTKVDTSSEMRLAFWESTVAMIQDHPFLGIGWGAYWMVYPEYDFYLQGADIRIVHAHNMYLNYAAEIGVPGMLAFMWLFFGSLFTALRQKFAAPQPVIPTPTPFDYNEDAAADVELKKVADSVQVEEEKPETPIWQDFIEWPDWRLLAGASAGLGLALISIALNGLTDHLLFNIPSSMFLWLMLAFIAAVAELKREKDAESATEAEKEADATREVPAFLETELKAEELPKVQSEVQPEEQEGEPVSAEKETETETEAEAAPEESTETDGAEAEEIIEKEEAGTDEKSDNHIKGDH
;
A
#
# COMPACT_ATOMS: atom_id res chain seq x y z
N MET A 1 -43.66 -44.65 -24.38
CA MET A 1 -43.53 -45.06 -22.95
C MET A 1 -43.22 -43.83 -22.12
N SER A 2 -44.19 -43.28 -21.37
CA SER A 2 -43.86 -42.31 -20.30
C SER A 2 -43.39 -43.08 -19.07
N LYS A 3 -42.24 -42.72 -18.50
CA LYS A 3 -41.82 -43.25 -17.19
C LYS A 3 -42.38 -42.33 -16.10
N ASN A 4 -43.50 -42.74 -15.49
CA ASN A 4 -43.92 -42.20 -14.20
C ASN A 4 -42.81 -42.51 -13.17
N ILE A 5 -41.97 -41.52 -12.90
CA ILE A 5 -40.98 -41.57 -11.83
C ILE A 5 -41.74 -41.27 -10.53
N SER A 6 -41.56 -42.09 -9.49
CA SER A 6 -42.24 -41.86 -8.21
C SER A 6 -41.79 -40.52 -7.59
N PRO A 7 -42.66 -39.85 -6.79
CA PRO A 7 -42.28 -38.61 -6.09
C PRO A 7 -41.02 -38.78 -5.24
N GLU A 8 -40.84 -39.96 -4.62
CA GLU A 8 -39.64 -40.33 -3.86
C GLU A 8 -38.38 -40.37 -4.75
N MET A 9 -38.48 -40.90 -5.96
CA MET A 9 -37.35 -40.96 -6.90
C MET A 9 -36.97 -39.57 -7.45
N GLU A 10 -37.92 -38.64 -7.61
CA GLU A 10 -37.57 -37.24 -7.86
C GLU A 10 -37.00 -36.55 -6.62
N MET A 11 -37.49 -36.84 -5.40
CA MET A 11 -36.92 -36.31 -4.16
C MET A 11 -35.46 -36.78 -3.95
N VAL A 12 -35.17 -38.06 -4.23
CA VAL A 12 -33.80 -38.62 -4.17
C VAL A 12 -32.91 -38.00 -5.25
N LYS A 13 -33.42 -37.75 -6.46
CA LYS A 13 -32.68 -37.00 -7.49
C LYS A 13 -32.43 -35.55 -7.08
N ALA A 14 -33.39 -34.88 -6.45
CA ALA A 14 -33.26 -33.51 -5.97
C ALA A 14 -32.15 -33.42 -4.91
N LYS A 15 -32.22 -34.24 -3.85
CA LYS A 15 -31.18 -34.30 -2.80
C LYS A 15 -29.79 -34.67 -3.37
N ARG A 16 -29.71 -35.56 -4.37
CA ARG A 16 -28.44 -35.86 -5.07
C ARG A 16 -27.92 -34.69 -5.92
N ARG A 17 -28.80 -33.95 -6.60
CA ARG A 17 -28.45 -32.74 -7.37
C ARG A 17 -27.95 -31.63 -6.44
N GLU A 18 -28.62 -31.44 -5.30
CA GLU A 18 -28.29 -30.47 -4.27
C GLU A 18 -26.93 -30.77 -3.61
N ALA A 19 -26.71 -32.00 -3.13
CA ALA A 19 -25.43 -32.42 -2.59
C ALA A 19 -24.28 -32.32 -3.62
N SER A 20 -24.57 -32.59 -4.90
CA SER A 20 -23.61 -32.37 -5.99
C SER A 20 -23.31 -30.87 -6.19
N ARG A 21 -24.32 -30.00 -6.22
CA ARG A 21 -24.14 -28.54 -6.29
C ARG A 21 -23.32 -28.00 -5.13
N ALA A 22 -23.64 -28.37 -3.89
CA ALA A 22 -22.87 -27.97 -2.71
C ALA A 22 -21.39 -28.39 -2.79
N LYS A 23 -21.12 -29.63 -3.26
CA LYS A 23 -19.77 -30.14 -3.49
C LYS A 23 -19.02 -29.39 -4.59
N TRP A 24 -19.71 -28.94 -5.65
CA TRP A 24 -19.10 -28.14 -6.72
C TRP A 24 -18.89 -26.68 -6.31
N ARG A 25 -19.85 -26.05 -5.62
CA ARG A 25 -19.73 -24.73 -4.99
C ARG A 25 -18.46 -24.62 -4.14
N GLY A 26 -18.28 -25.53 -3.18
CA GLY A 26 -17.09 -25.55 -2.32
C GLY A 26 -15.77 -25.83 -3.06
N ARG A 27 -15.83 -26.52 -4.21
CA ARG A 27 -14.66 -26.69 -5.11
C ARG A 27 -14.34 -25.43 -5.87
N PHE A 28 -15.32 -24.79 -6.50
CA PHE A 28 -15.10 -23.57 -7.29
C PHE A 28 -14.58 -22.43 -6.41
N ALA A 29 -15.15 -22.23 -5.21
CA ALA A 29 -14.65 -21.24 -4.24
C ALA A 29 -13.19 -21.49 -3.82
N LYS A 30 -12.81 -22.74 -3.55
CA LYS A 30 -11.42 -23.08 -3.19
C LYS A 30 -10.48 -22.99 -4.39
N TRP A 31 -10.93 -23.36 -5.59
CA TRP A 31 -10.11 -23.32 -6.79
C TRP A 31 -9.92 -21.89 -7.30
N SER A 32 -10.95 -21.03 -7.32
CA SER A 32 -10.80 -19.62 -7.70
C SER A 32 -9.76 -18.96 -6.80
N TRP A 33 -9.90 -19.11 -5.47
CA TRP A 33 -8.95 -18.58 -4.50
C TRP A 33 -7.52 -19.10 -4.69
N ASN A 34 -7.35 -20.42 -4.85
CA ASN A 34 -6.04 -21.01 -5.14
C ASN A 34 -5.41 -20.44 -6.42
N PHE A 35 -6.19 -20.13 -7.45
CA PHE A 35 -5.68 -19.53 -8.69
C PHE A 35 -5.43 -18.01 -8.57
N VAL A 36 -6.15 -17.26 -7.72
CA VAL A 36 -5.78 -15.87 -7.35
C VAL A 36 -4.42 -15.85 -6.63
N LEU A 37 -4.18 -16.79 -5.72
CA LEU A 37 -2.88 -16.95 -5.08
C LEU A 37 -1.79 -17.40 -6.07
N ALA A 38 -2.11 -18.27 -7.03
CA ALA A 38 -1.16 -18.66 -8.08
C ALA A 38 -0.80 -17.50 -9.01
N GLU A 39 -1.77 -16.66 -9.40
CA GLU A 39 -1.54 -15.40 -10.12
C GLU A 39 -0.58 -14.50 -9.31
N ALA A 40 -0.93 -14.16 -8.07
CA ALA A 40 -0.13 -13.28 -7.21
C ALA A 40 1.30 -13.79 -6.96
N PHE A 41 1.48 -15.12 -6.88
CA PHE A 41 2.81 -15.73 -6.74
C PHE A 41 3.63 -15.68 -8.04
N LEU A 42 3.02 -16.07 -9.17
CA LEU A 42 3.71 -16.24 -10.44
C LEU A 42 3.95 -14.90 -11.15
N LEU A 43 3.20 -13.85 -10.82
CA LEU A 43 3.30 -12.53 -11.45
C LEU A 43 4.74 -11.99 -11.46
N ALA A 44 5.42 -12.07 -10.32
CA ALA A 44 6.80 -11.59 -10.16
C ALA A 44 7.87 -12.59 -10.59
N LEU A 45 7.49 -13.80 -11.05
CA LEU A 45 8.42 -14.92 -11.28
C LEU A 45 8.37 -15.49 -12.71
N HIS A 46 7.19 -15.57 -13.31
CA HIS A 46 6.97 -16.11 -14.65
C HIS A 46 5.64 -15.56 -15.24
N PRO A 47 5.65 -14.33 -15.80
CA PRO A 47 4.42 -13.62 -16.17
C PRO A 47 3.43 -14.38 -17.08
N PRO A 48 3.84 -15.16 -18.10
CA PRO A 48 2.90 -15.94 -18.90
C PRO A 48 2.11 -16.98 -18.10
N ALA A 49 2.68 -17.49 -17.00
CA ALA A 49 2.01 -18.42 -16.09
C ALA A 49 1.08 -17.70 -15.11
N ALA A 50 1.39 -16.44 -14.73
CA ALA A 50 0.48 -15.58 -14.00
C ALA A 50 -0.76 -15.24 -14.84
N THR A 51 -0.59 -14.88 -16.11
CA THR A 51 -1.70 -14.65 -17.05
C THR A 51 -2.56 -15.90 -17.24
N ALA A 52 -1.94 -17.08 -17.36
CA ALA A 52 -2.68 -18.35 -17.40
C ALA A 52 -3.47 -18.62 -16.10
N ALA A 53 -2.87 -18.37 -14.94
CA ALA A 53 -3.53 -18.49 -13.64
C ALA A 53 -4.70 -17.51 -13.50
N LEU A 54 -4.54 -16.25 -13.92
CA LEU A 54 -5.60 -15.23 -13.95
C LEU A 54 -6.80 -15.65 -14.81
N LEU A 55 -6.56 -16.15 -16.02
CA LEU A 55 -7.64 -16.59 -16.92
C LEU A 55 -8.41 -17.77 -16.31
N ILE A 56 -7.71 -18.71 -15.65
CA ILE A 56 -8.34 -19.81 -14.92
C ILE A 56 -9.11 -19.29 -13.69
N ALA A 57 -8.54 -18.37 -12.91
CA ALA A 57 -9.19 -17.72 -11.76
C ALA A 57 -10.47 -16.97 -12.17
N THR A 58 -10.43 -16.28 -13.31
CA THR A 58 -11.58 -15.58 -13.91
C THR A 58 -12.72 -16.55 -14.19
N VAL A 59 -12.44 -17.63 -14.94
CA VAL A 59 -13.44 -18.66 -15.27
C VAL A 59 -14.00 -19.32 -14.01
N LEU A 60 -13.15 -19.64 -13.04
CA LEU A 60 -13.56 -20.24 -11.77
C LEU A 60 -14.41 -19.29 -10.90
N THR A 61 -14.11 -17.99 -10.89
CA THR A 61 -14.90 -16.97 -10.18
C THR A 61 -16.28 -16.82 -10.80
N VAL A 62 -16.38 -16.82 -12.15
CA VAL A 62 -17.66 -16.80 -12.87
C VAL A 62 -18.47 -18.09 -12.67
N LEU A 63 -17.79 -19.25 -12.55
CA LEU A 63 -18.43 -20.52 -12.20
C LEU A 63 -18.89 -20.56 -10.74
N HIS A 64 -18.14 -19.99 -9.79
CA HIS A 64 -18.55 -19.85 -8.40
C HIS A 64 -19.81 -18.98 -8.31
N PHE A 65 -19.80 -17.78 -8.89
CA PHE A 65 -20.97 -16.89 -9.01
C PHE A 65 -22.20 -17.57 -9.62
N ARG A 66 -22.04 -18.43 -10.63
CA ARG A 66 -23.16 -19.17 -11.26
C ARG A 66 -23.60 -20.44 -10.51
N THR A 67 -22.88 -20.87 -9.48
CA THR A 67 -23.21 -22.09 -8.70
C THR A 67 -23.54 -21.84 -7.25
N ASP A 68 -23.27 -20.63 -6.75
CA ASP A 68 -23.46 -20.23 -5.36
C ASP A 68 -24.31 -18.96 -5.27
N ALA A 69 -25.58 -19.12 -4.86
CA ALA A 69 -26.52 -18.01 -4.74
C ALA A 69 -26.16 -17.02 -3.62
N ASP A 70 -25.31 -17.44 -2.67
CA ASP A 70 -24.81 -16.60 -1.58
C ASP A 70 -23.65 -15.71 -2.07
N PHE A 71 -22.90 -16.15 -3.10
CA PHE A 71 -21.81 -15.38 -3.70
C PHE A 71 -22.35 -14.32 -4.67
N LYS A 72 -22.80 -13.18 -4.13
CA LYS A 72 -23.11 -11.99 -4.93
C LYS A 72 -21.82 -11.25 -5.28
N LEU A 73 -21.72 -10.74 -6.51
CA LEU A 73 -20.67 -9.77 -6.87
C LEU A 73 -20.92 -8.47 -6.08
N ARG A 74 -19.86 -7.89 -5.52
CA ARG A 74 -19.94 -6.64 -4.73
C ARG A 74 -19.41 -5.46 -5.55
N GLN A 75 -20.00 -4.28 -5.35
CA GLN A 75 -19.50 -3.05 -5.96
C GLN A 75 -18.29 -2.55 -5.15
N LEU A 76 -17.13 -2.48 -5.80
CA LEU A 76 -15.89 -2.01 -5.19
C LEU A 76 -15.80 -0.47 -5.28
N PRO A 77 -15.12 0.20 -4.34
CA PRO A 77 -15.03 1.67 -4.30
C PRO A 77 -14.42 2.33 -5.54
N PHE A 78 -13.74 1.56 -6.42
CA PHE A 78 -13.11 2.09 -7.64
C PHE A 78 -13.65 1.47 -8.95
N ASP A 79 -14.76 0.72 -8.91
CA ASP A 79 -15.38 0.17 -10.14
C ASP A 79 -15.72 1.27 -11.16
N VAL A 80 -16.13 2.45 -10.69
CA VAL A 80 -16.49 3.60 -11.54
C VAL A 80 -15.29 4.18 -12.29
N PRO A 81 -14.19 4.62 -11.63
CA PRO A 81 -12.99 5.08 -12.35
C PRO A 81 -12.29 3.97 -13.15
N VAL A 82 -12.37 2.69 -12.74
CA VAL A 82 -11.95 1.56 -13.61
C VAL A 82 -12.76 1.55 -14.90
N ALA A 83 -14.10 1.53 -14.81
CA ALA A 83 -14.97 1.50 -15.99
C ALA A 83 -14.76 2.74 -16.90
N LEU A 84 -14.54 3.92 -16.31
CA LEU A 84 -14.24 5.15 -17.05
C LEU A 84 -12.88 5.09 -17.76
N PHE A 85 -11.83 4.59 -17.10
CA PHE A 85 -10.53 4.37 -17.73
C PHE A 85 -10.62 3.38 -18.89
N VAL A 86 -11.31 2.25 -18.70
CA VAL A 86 -11.51 1.22 -19.74
C VAL A 86 -12.28 1.80 -20.93
N PHE A 87 -13.33 2.59 -20.67
CA PHE A 87 -14.09 3.25 -21.72
C PHE A 87 -13.24 4.24 -22.51
N LEU A 88 -12.55 5.17 -21.84
CA LEU A 88 -11.78 6.22 -22.52
C LEU A 88 -10.56 5.67 -23.27
N SER A 89 -9.83 4.71 -22.66
CA SER A 89 -8.74 3.99 -23.36
C SER A 89 -9.25 3.19 -24.56
N GLY A 90 -10.44 2.57 -24.48
CA GLY A 90 -11.07 1.88 -25.60
C GLY A 90 -11.54 2.82 -26.72
N VAL A 91 -11.97 4.04 -26.39
CA VAL A 91 -12.35 5.06 -27.39
C VAL A 91 -11.13 5.66 -28.10
N SER A 92 -9.99 5.83 -27.40
CA SER A 92 -8.74 6.36 -28.01
C SER A 92 -8.27 5.56 -29.24
N ILE A 93 -8.52 4.25 -29.26
CA ILE A 93 -8.22 3.32 -30.37
C ILE A 93 -8.79 3.84 -31.71
N MET A 94 -9.92 4.56 -31.67
CA MET A 94 -10.58 5.12 -32.86
C MET A 94 -9.77 6.22 -33.55
N VAL A 95 -8.81 6.84 -32.85
CA VAL A 95 -7.91 7.89 -33.36
C VAL A 95 -6.55 7.32 -33.80
N SER A 96 -6.18 6.13 -33.33
CA SER A 96 -4.88 5.49 -33.61
C SER A 96 -4.56 5.36 -35.11
N PRO A 97 -3.29 5.59 -35.54
CA PRO A 97 -2.81 5.28 -36.89
C PRO A 97 -3.02 3.81 -37.28
N ASP A 98 -2.71 2.86 -36.37
CA ASP A 98 -3.04 1.43 -36.52
C ASP A 98 -4.01 0.98 -35.42
N LYS A 99 -5.28 1.00 -35.77
CA LYS A 99 -6.41 0.58 -34.93
C LYS A 99 -6.40 -0.92 -34.65
N GLY A 100 -5.79 -1.73 -35.52
CA GLY A 100 -5.60 -3.16 -35.33
C GLY A 100 -4.55 -3.45 -34.26
N PHE A 101 -3.38 -2.80 -34.37
CA PHE A 101 -2.34 -2.86 -33.35
C PHE A 101 -2.83 -2.30 -32.01
N SER A 102 -3.43 -1.10 -31.99
CA SER A 102 -3.94 -0.50 -30.75
C SER A 102 -5.04 -1.33 -30.10
N PHE A 103 -5.95 -1.94 -30.86
CA PHE A 103 -6.95 -2.86 -30.31
C PHE A 103 -6.31 -4.14 -29.76
N TYR A 104 -5.36 -4.73 -30.47
CA TYR A 104 -4.60 -5.90 -30.00
C TYR A 104 -3.86 -5.59 -28.68
N ASN A 105 -3.16 -4.46 -28.62
CA ASN A 105 -2.43 -4.03 -27.45
C ASN A 105 -3.39 -3.76 -26.27
N TRP A 106 -4.47 -2.99 -26.51
CA TRP A 106 -5.46 -2.65 -25.50
C TRP A 106 -6.17 -3.87 -24.91
N TYR A 107 -6.68 -4.80 -25.73
CA TYR A 107 -7.39 -5.96 -25.18
C TYR A 107 -6.46 -6.87 -24.38
N ASN A 108 -5.19 -6.99 -24.76
CA ASN A 108 -4.22 -7.79 -23.99
C ASN A 108 -3.85 -7.08 -22.68
N LEU A 109 -3.45 -5.80 -22.72
CA LEU A 109 -2.98 -5.08 -21.53
C LEU A 109 -4.13 -4.69 -20.61
N VAL A 110 -5.06 -3.83 -21.06
CA VAL A 110 -6.19 -3.37 -20.25
C VAL A 110 -7.10 -4.55 -19.87
N GLY A 111 -7.20 -5.56 -20.73
CA GLY A 111 -7.89 -6.81 -20.40
C GLY A 111 -7.31 -7.54 -19.18
N VAL A 112 -6.00 -7.83 -19.15
CA VAL A 112 -5.42 -8.49 -17.96
C VAL A 112 -5.47 -7.60 -16.72
N TYR A 113 -5.27 -6.29 -16.86
CA TYR A 113 -5.33 -5.34 -15.74
C TYR A 113 -6.72 -5.34 -15.07
N VAL A 114 -7.79 -5.25 -15.86
CA VAL A 114 -9.18 -5.27 -15.38
C VAL A 114 -9.55 -6.65 -14.83
N LEU A 115 -9.09 -7.73 -15.45
CA LEU A 115 -9.35 -9.09 -14.96
C LEU A 115 -8.65 -9.34 -13.62
N THR A 116 -7.38 -8.95 -13.44
CA THR A 116 -6.69 -8.99 -12.15
C THR A 116 -7.47 -8.21 -11.10
N TYR A 117 -7.91 -6.99 -11.43
CA TYR A 117 -8.66 -6.17 -10.47
C TYR A 117 -9.99 -6.83 -10.05
N PHE A 118 -10.75 -7.34 -11.02
CA PHE A 118 -12.00 -8.05 -10.78
C PHE A 118 -11.78 -9.33 -9.96
N VAL A 119 -10.82 -10.17 -10.34
CA VAL A 119 -10.56 -11.46 -9.69
C VAL A 119 -10.11 -11.27 -8.24
N VAL A 120 -9.12 -10.41 -7.99
CA VAL A 120 -8.63 -10.11 -6.63
C VAL A 120 -9.73 -9.45 -5.81
N GLY A 121 -10.37 -8.39 -6.34
CA GLY A 121 -11.37 -7.60 -5.64
C GLY A 121 -12.64 -8.38 -5.26
N GLN A 122 -13.06 -9.35 -6.08
CA GLN A 122 -14.24 -10.19 -5.82
C GLN A 122 -13.94 -11.42 -4.96
N ASN A 123 -12.72 -11.96 -4.94
CA ASN A 123 -12.38 -13.15 -4.15
C ASN A 123 -11.88 -12.83 -2.72
N VAL A 124 -11.21 -11.70 -2.47
CA VAL A 124 -10.68 -11.35 -1.13
C VAL A 124 -11.83 -10.89 -0.21
N ARG A 125 -12.45 -11.84 0.51
CA ARG A 125 -13.64 -11.63 1.36
C ARG A 125 -13.42 -12.02 2.84
N SER A 126 -12.17 -12.13 3.29
CA SER A 126 -11.86 -12.39 4.70
C SER A 126 -10.44 -11.97 5.06
N ILE A 127 -10.20 -11.69 6.34
CA ILE A 127 -8.87 -11.31 6.86
C ILE A 127 -7.88 -12.48 6.76
N ARG A 128 -8.39 -13.74 6.75
CA ARG A 128 -7.60 -14.92 6.38
C ARG A 128 -7.05 -14.81 4.95
N GLN A 129 -7.87 -14.42 3.98
CA GLN A 129 -7.43 -14.26 2.59
C GLN A 129 -6.46 -13.09 2.42
N VAL A 130 -6.61 -12.02 3.21
CA VAL A 130 -5.60 -10.94 3.35
C VAL A 130 -4.26 -11.51 3.84
N LYS A 131 -4.26 -12.34 4.89
CA LYS A 131 -3.04 -13.03 5.39
C LYS A 131 -2.40 -13.92 4.33
N GLU A 132 -3.18 -14.76 3.65
CA GLU A 132 -2.70 -15.70 2.63
C GLU A 132 -2.14 -14.97 1.39
N LEU A 133 -2.75 -13.86 0.95
CA LEU A 133 -2.26 -13.04 -0.17
C LEU A 133 -0.95 -12.31 0.18
N LEU A 134 -0.86 -11.68 1.36
CA LEU A 134 0.37 -11.03 1.84
C LEU A 134 1.53 -12.02 1.96
N LEU A 135 1.26 -13.21 2.49
CA LEU A 135 2.25 -14.28 2.60
C LEU A 135 2.74 -14.71 1.21
N VAL A 136 1.85 -14.87 0.24
CA VAL A 136 2.20 -15.22 -1.14
C VAL A 136 3.05 -14.14 -1.83
N ILE A 137 2.69 -12.86 -1.69
CA ILE A 137 3.49 -11.74 -2.22
C ILE A 137 4.88 -11.72 -1.57
N GLY A 138 4.95 -11.96 -0.25
CA GLY A 138 6.22 -12.08 0.48
C GLY A 138 7.08 -13.28 0.04
N MET A 139 6.48 -14.44 -0.23
CA MET A 139 7.20 -15.60 -0.77
C MET A 139 7.75 -15.30 -2.17
N ALA A 140 6.93 -14.71 -3.06
CA ALA A 140 7.38 -14.33 -4.39
C ALA A 140 8.57 -13.34 -4.32
N ALA A 141 8.48 -12.34 -3.45
CA ALA A 141 9.58 -11.41 -3.20
C ALA A 141 10.86 -12.10 -2.72
N VAL A 142 10.77 -13.09 -1.83
CA VAL A 142 11.95 -13.88 -1.39
C VAL A 142 12.58 -14.62 -2.57
N PHE A 143 11.80 -15.21 -3.49
CA PHE A 143 12.35 -15.82 -4.70
C PHE A 143 13.01 -14.79 -5.64
N VAL A 144 12.41 -13.63 -5.84
CA VAL A 144 12.99 -12.51 -6.63
C VAL A 144 14.32 -12.04 -6.03
N LEU A 145 14.40 -11.92 -4.70
CA LEU A 145 15.62 -11.51 -3.99
C LEU A 145 16.72 -12.57 -4.08
N LEU A 146 16.40 -13.84 -3.85
CA LEU A 146 17.36 -14.95 -3.96
C LEU A 146 17.92 -15.05 -5.39
N TYR A 147 17.10 -14.89 -6.41
CA TYR A 147 17.56 -14.91 -7.80
C TYR A 147 18.35 -13.64 -8.18
N GLY A 148 18.00 -12.48 -7.60
CA GLY A 148 18.78 -11.24 -7.75
C GLY A 148 20.18 -11.34 -7.13
N PHE A 149 20.30 -11.88 -5.91
CA PHE A 149 21.60 -12.14 -5.30
C PHE A 149 22.40 -13.23 -6.04
N TYR A 150 21.73 -14.24 -6.59
CA TYR A 150 22.37 -15.22 -7.48
C TYR A 150 23.00 -14.54 -8.71
N GLN A 151 22.26 -13.68 -9.42
CA GLN A 151 22.82 -12.88 -10.54
C GLN A 151 24.00 -12.00 -10.11
N PHE A 152 23.95 -11.41 -8.92
CA PHE A 152 25.05 -10.57 -8.41
C PHE A 152 26.32 -11.36 -8.10
N ILE A 153 26.18 -12.57 -7.54
CA ILE A 153 27.31 -13.40 -7.09
C ILE A 153 27.94 -14.20 -8.24
N PHE A 154 27.12 -14.79 -9.11
CA PHE A 154 27.57 -15.67 -10.19
C PHE A 154 27.72 -14.96 -11.54
N GLY A 155 27.29 -13.71 -11.63
CA GLY A 155 27.29 -12.91 -12.85
C GLY A 155 26.04 -13.12 -13.70
N ILE A 156 25.97 -12.34 -14.78
CA ILE A 156 24.86 -12.33 -15.74
C ILE A 156 25.41 -12.79 -17.10
N ASP A 157 24.73 -13.77 -17.71
CA ASP A 157 25.00 -14.17 -19.09
C ASP A 157 24.52 -13.09 -20.07
N ILE A 158 25.32 -12.76 -21.08
CA ILE A 158 25.00 -11.73 -22.08
C ILE A 158 23.70 -12.09 -22.83
N SER A 159 23.44 -13.38 -23.07
CA SER A 159 22.21 -13.87 -23.71
C SER A 159 20.93 -13.63 -22.90
N ALA A 160 21.04 -13.28 -21.60
CA ALA A 160 19.90 -12.86 -20.80
C ALA A 160 19.54 -11.37 -21.00
N MET A 161 20.45 -10.54 -21.52
CA MET A 161 20.27 -9.09 -21.66
C MET A 161 19.46 -8.71 -22.91
N LYS A 162 18.13 -8.86 -22.84
CA LYS A 162 17.22 -8.55 -23.96
C LYS A 162 16.88 -7.05 -24.13
N TRP A 163 17.27 -6.19 -23.18
CA TRP A 163 16.83 -4.78 -23.13
C TRP A 163 17.89 -3.77 -23.57
N VAL A 164 19.17 -4.17 -23.67
CA VAL A 164 20.29 -3.37 -24.21
C VAL A 164 21.35 -4.32 -24.76
N ASP A 165 22.01 -3.97 -25.87
CA ASP A 165 23.15 -4.71 -26.41
C ASP A 165 24.31 -4.78 -25.40
N GLY A 166 24.46 -5.95 -24.79
CA GLY A 166 25.42 -6.18 -23.71
C GLY A 166 26.89 -6.01 -24.10
N ASP A 167 27.22 -6.02 -25.40
CA ASP A 167 28.56 -5.76 -25.94
C ASP A 167 28.85 -4.27 -26.19
N ALA A 168 27.82 -3.45 -26.47
CA ALA A 168 27.97 -1.99 -26.58
C ALA A 168 28.15 -1.31 -25.21
N PHE A 169 27.52 -1.86 -24.16
CA PHE A 169 27.48 -1.24 -22.83
C PHE A 169 27.98 -2.18 -21.70
N PRO A 170 29.27 -2.53 -21.66
CA PRO A 170 29.82 -3.52 -20.73
C PRO A 170 29.70 -3.13 -19.24
N GLU A 171 29.50 -1.86 -18.91
CA GLU A 171 29.21 -1.39 -17.55
C GLU A 171 27.85 -1.90 -17.03
N LEU A 172 26.85 -2.05 -17.91
CA LEU A 172 25.50 -2.52 -17.53
C LEU A 172 25.48 -3.99 -17.09
N ARG A 173 26.51 -4.78 -17.45
CA ARG A 173 26.70 -6.18 -17.02
C ARG A 173 26.74 -6.37 -15.49
N LYS A 174 26.87 -5.28 -14.73
CA LYS A 174 26.92 -5.24 -13.26
C LYS A 174 25.55 -4.98 -12.59
N ARG A 175 24.47 -4.73 -13.37
CA ARG A 175 23.14 -4.34 -12.84
C ARG A 175 22.22 -5.55 -12.69
N VAL A 176 21.72 -5.79 -11.47
CA VAL A 176 20.77 -6.88 -11.18
C VAL A 176 19.37 -6.54 -11.67
N PHE A 177 18.69 -7.52 -12.28
CA PHE A 177 17.33 -7.40 -12.83
C PHE A 177 16.41 -8.58 -12.44
N SER A 178 16.97 -9.66 -11.89
CA SER A 178 16.25 -10.85 -11.42
C SER A 178 15.29 -11.39 -12.50
N THR A 179 14.05 -11.70 -12.14
CA THR A 179 12.97 -12.21 -13.02
C THR A 179 12.28 -11.13 -13.86
N TRP A 180 12.63 -9.86 -13.70
CA TRP A 180 11.88 -8.71 -14.23
C TRP A 180 12.41 -8.15 -15.56
N GLU A 181 13.42 -8.81 -16.13
CA GLU A 181 14.19 -8.42 -17.34
C GLU A 181 14.89 -7.05 -17.21
N ASN A 182 14.19 -5.94 -17.03
CA ASN A 182 14.82 -4.62 -16.90
C ASN A 182 15.13 -4.28 -15.42
N PRO A 183 16.37 -3.85 -15.07
CA PRO A 183 16.76 -3.52 -13.69
C PRO A 183 15.96 -2.36 -13.07
N ASN A 184 15.45 -1.41 -13.87
CA ASN A 184 14.60 -0.33 -13.36
C ASN A 184 13.20 -0.86 -12.97
N ILE A 185 12.67 -1.85 -13.70
CA ILE A 185 11.37 -2.46 -13.40
C ILE A 185 11.48 -3.36 -12.15
N LEU A 186 12.60 -4.09 -11.99
CA LEU A 186 12.93 -4.75 -10.72
C LEU A 186 12.94 -3.73 -9.57
N ALA A 187 13.59 -2.58 -9.75
CA ALA A 187 13.70 -1.58 -8.69
C ALA A 187 12.34 -1.07 -8.21
N GLY A 188 11.43 -0.73 -9.13
CA GLY A 188 10.06 -0.34 -8.76
C GLY A 188 9.24 -1.46 -8.10
N TYR A 189 9.47 -2.73 -8.46
CA TYR A 189 8.91 -3.86 -7.72
C TYR A 189 9.47 -3.95 -6.30
N LEU A 190 10.79 -3.81 -6.13
CA LEU A 190 11.45 -3.84 -4.83
C LEU A 190 10.97 -2.69 -3.93
N ASP A 191 10.80 -1.48 -4.47
CA ASP A 191 10.22 -0.34 -3.75
C ASP A 191 8.86 -0.67 -3.12
N ILE A 192 7.95 -1.30 -3.89
CA ILE A 192 6.62 -1.71 -3.42
C ILE A 192 6.75 -2.75 -2.30
N ILE A 193 7.63 -3.75 -2.46
CA ILE A 193 7.88 -4.77 -1.45
C ILE A 193 8.48 -4.15 -0.18
N ILE A 194 9.42 -3.21 -0.30
CA ILE A 194 10.04 -2.47 0.81
C ILE A 194 8.96 -1.68 1.56
N CYS A 195 8.12 -0.92 0.85
CA CYS A 195 7.02 -0.16 1.46
C CYS A 195 6.01 -1.08 2.19
N LEU A 196 5.64 -2.21 1.57
CA LEU A 196 4.71 -3.17 2.16
C LEU A 196 5.29 -3.86 3.41
N ALA A 197 6.55 -4.31 3.34
CA ALA A 197 7.26 -4.89 4.46
C ALA A 197 7.48 -3.88 5.60
N PHE A 198 7.71 -2.60 5.28
CA PHE A 198 7.90 -1.53 6.26
C PHE A 198 6.59 -1.20 7.00
N GLY A 199 5.47 -1.07 6.30
CA GLY A 199 4.16 -0.89 6.91
C GLY A 199 3.81 -2.04 7.88
N LEU A 200 4.05 -3.29 7.46
CA LEU A 200 3.92 -4.48 8.29
C LEU A 200 4.90 -4.50 9.48
N PHE A 201 6.16 -4.07 9.29
CA PHE A 201 7.18 -3.99 10.34
C PHE A 201 6.82 -2.98 11.44
N ILE A 202 6.31 -1.79 11.08
CA ILE A 202 5.85 -0.77 12.05
C ILE A 202 4.72 -1.32 12.93
N LYS A 203 3.83 -2.16 12.37
CA LYS A 203 2.71 -2.78 13.10
C LYS A 203 3.02 -4.19 13.61
N ALA A 204 4.25 -4.68 13.47
CA ALA A 204 4.68 -5.96 14.01
C ALA A 204 4.70 -5.90 15.55
N GLY A 205 3.86 -6.74 16.16
CA GLY A 205 3.63 -6.77 17.61
C GLY A 205 4.67 -7.56 18.41
N THR A 206 5.52 -8.35 17.76
CA THR A 206 6.50 -9.26 18.37
C THR A 206 7.91 -9.01 17.80
N LYS A 207 8.93 -9.43 18.55
CA LYS A 207 10.34 -9.33 18.13
C LYS A 207 10.63 -10.21 16.91
N GLN A 208 10.02 -11.40 16.86
CA GLN A 208 10.14 -12.40 15.80
C GLN A 208 9.65 -11.85 14.45
N LYS A 209 8.43 -11.29 14.39
CA LYS A 209 7.91 -10.61 13.19
C LYS A 209 8.81 -9.46 12.74
N ARG A 210 9.32 -8.65 13.67
CA ARG A 210 10.25 -7.54 13.36
C ARG A 210 11.57 -8.04 12.78
N ILE A 211 12.14 -9.14 13.29
CA ILE A 211 13.37 -9.71 12.74
C ILE A 211 13.14 -10.20 11.31
N VAL A 212 12.09 -11.00 11.06
CA VAL A 212 11.79 -11.54 9.71
C VAL A 212 11.55 -10.41 8.70
N LEU A 213 10.74 -9.41 9.05
CA LEU A 213 10.45 -8.28 8.17
C LEU A 213 11.65 -7.33 8.02
N GLY A 214 12.46 -7.17 9.07
CA GLY A 214 13.72 -6.40 9.02
C GLY A 214 14.77 -7.04 8.11
N VAL A 215 14.87 -8.37 8.11
CA VAL A 215 15.71 -9.12 7.16
C VAL A 215 15.19 -8.96 5.73
N LEU A 216 13.86 -9.04 5.51
CA LEU A 216 13.26 -8.80 4.20
C LEU A 216 13.50 -7.36 3.70
N LEU A 217 13.41 -6.36 4.60
CA LEU A 217 13.72 -4.96 4.29
C LEU A 217 15.19 -4.74 3.94
N ALA A 218 16.11 -5.31 4.73
CA ALA A 218 17.55 -5.20 4.47
C ALA A 218 17.95 -5.90 3.16
N ALA A 219 17.40 -7.09 2.90
CA ALA A 219 17.59 -7.79 1.63
C ALA A 219 16.99 -7.02 0.45
N GLY A 220 15.79 -6.44 0.61
CA GLY A 220 15.15 -5.56 -0.35
C GLY A 220 16.02 -4.36 -0.72
N ALA A 221 16.48 -3.61 0.28
CA ALA A 221 17.33 -2.43 0.08
C ALA A 221 18.70 -2.79 -0.53
N ALA A 222 19.31 -3.91 -0.14
CA ALA A 222 20.56 -4.38 -0.73
C ALA A 222 20.39 -4.76 -2.22
N CYS A 223 19.34 -5.50 -2.56
CA CYS A 223 19.03 -5.85 -3.95
C CYS A 223 18.66 -4.61 -4.78
N LEU A 224 17.92 -3.66 -4.19
CA LEU A 224 17.59 -2.38 -4.82
C LEU A 224 18.86 -1.60 -5.17
N ALA A 225 19.83 -1.50 -4.26
CA ALA A 225 21.13 -0.87 -4.54
C ALA A 225 21.88 -1.59 -5.69
N MET A 226 21.83 -2.93 -5.75
CA MET A 226 22.45 -3.73 -6.82
C MET A 226 21.77 -3.55 -8.20
N THR A 227 20.58 -2.96 -8.29
CA THR A 227 19.99 -2.56 -9.57
C THR A 227 20.64 -1.30 -10.16
N TYR A 228 21.33 -0.49 -9.34
CA TYR A 228 21.81 0.86 -9.67
C TYR A 228 20.70 1.81 -10.22
N ALA A 229 19.42 1.53 -9.97
CA ALA A 229 18.29 2.35 -10.38
C ALA A 229 18.13 3.59 -9.48
N ARG A 230 18.94 4.62 -9.75
CA ARG A 230 19.07 5.86 -8.95
C ARG A 230 17.73 6.48 -8.52
N GLY A 231 16.74 6.53 -9.42
CA GLY A 231 15.40 7.07 -9.14
C GLY A 231 14.71 6.35 -7.99
N ALA A 232 14.57 5.03 -8.07
CA ALA A 232 13.96 4.20 -7.03
C ALA A 232 14.72 4.27 -5.69
N CYS A 233 16.05 4.21 -5.74
CA CYS A 233 16.90 4.42 -4.55
C CYS A 233 16.61 5.77 -3.85
N LEU A 234 16.49 6.84 -4.63
CA LEU A 234 16.16 8.19 -4.13
C LEU A 234 14.72 8.26 -3.62
N VAL A 235 13.76 7.64 -4.30
CA VAL A 235 12.35 7.60 -3.88
C VAL A 235 12.17 6.90 -2.54
N ILE A 236 12.81 5.74 -2.31
CA ILE A 236 12.78 5.06 -1.01
C ILE A 236 13.50 5.88 0.08
N ALA A 237 14.63 6.51 -0.25
CA ALA A 237 15.32 7.41 0.68
C ALA A 237 14.42 8.60 1.11
N VAL A 238 13.73 9.24 0.15
CA VAL A 238 12.77 10.33 0.41
C VAL A 238 11.57 9.82 1.24
N ILE A 239 11.00 8.66 0.92
CA ILE A 239 9.88 8.09 1.66
C ILE A 239 10.26 7.81 3.12
N PHE A 240 11.42 7.20 3.38
CA PHE A 240 11.87 6.95 4.75
C PHE A 240 12.32 8.21 5.49
N ALA A 241 12.90 9.21 4.79
CA ALA A 241 13.22 10.50 5.39
C ALA A 241 11.96 11.27 5.80
N VAL A 242 10.98 11.40 4.90
CA VAL A 242 9.70 12.09 5.16
C VAL A 242 8.88 11.35 6.22
N TYR A 243 8.83 10.00 6.19
CA TYR A 243 8.22 9.23 7.27
C TYR A 243 8.94 9.47 8.60
N GLY A 244 10.27 9.47 8.60
CA GLY A 244 11.09 9.71 9.79
C GLY A 244 10.85 11.08 10.40
N MET A 245 10.79 12.13 9.58
CA MET A 245 10.51 13.51 10.01
C MET A 245 9.06 13.69 10.52
N LEU A 246 8.08 13.03 9.91
CA LEU A 246 6.65 13.27 10.20
C LEU A 246 5.98 12.24 11.14
N LYS A 247 6.64 11.12 11.47
CA LYS A 247 6.04 10.02 12.25
C LYS A 247 6.97 9.39 13.30
N ASP A 248 8.22 9.06 12.97
CA ASP A 248 9.16 8.47 13.94
C ASP A 248 10.62 8.78 13.57
N TRP A 249 11.22 9.74 14.30
CA TRP A 249 12.60 10.19 14.06
C TRP A 249 13.64 9.07 14.18
N ARG A 250 13.30 7.96 14.85
CA ARG A 250 14.17 6.77 14.96
C ARG A 250 14.39 6.10 13.60
N VAL A 251 13.44 6.21 12.68
CA VAL A 251 13.59 5.74 11.29
C VAL A 251 14.62 6.61 10.56
N LEU A 252 14.54 7.94 10.71
CA LEU A 252 15.53 8.86 10.14
C LEU A 252 16.93 8.59 10.71
N ALA A 253 17.04 8.42 12.03
CA ALA A 253 18.29 8.08 12.70
C ALA A 253 18.85 6.72 12.26
N ALA A 254 18.00 5.71 12.02
CA ALA A 254 18.42 4.43 11.46
C ALA A 254 18.91 4.56 10.01
N CYS A 255 18.21 5.31 9.16
CA CYS A 255 18.67 5.59 7.79
C CYS A 255 20.01 6.33 7.75
N VAL A 256 20.19 7.34 8.60
CA VAL A 256 21.48 8.06 8.75
C VAL A 256 22.57 7.14 9.29
N GLY A 257 22.27 6.31 10.30
CA GLY A 257 23.22 5.34 10.84
C GLY A 257 23.67 4.29 9.82
N VAL A 258 22.74 3.78 9.00
CA VAL A 258 23.05 2.87 7.88
C VAL A 258 23.87 3.58 6.80
N ALA A 259 23.53 4.82 6.44
CA ALA A 259 24.32 5.60 5.49
C ALA A 259 25.76 5.81 5.99
N VAL A 260 25.94 6.28 7.23
CA VAL A 260 27.27 6.46 7.83
C VAL A 260 28.05 5.14 7.90
N LEU A 261 27.39 4.03 8.25
CA LEU A 261 28.02 2.70 8.24
C LEU A 261 28.51 2.30 6.83
N LEU A 262 27.70 2.53 5.79
CA LEU A 262 28.07 2.25 4.40
C LEU A 262 29.22 3.15 3.91
N LEU A 263 29.25 4.43 4.31
CA LEU A 263 30.35 5.36 4.00
C LEU A 263 31.68 4.95 4.67
N VAL A 264 31.62 4.30 5.84
CA VAL A 264 32.80 3.89 6.62
C VAL A 264 33.28 2.46 6.29
N ALA A 265 32.41 1.59 5.80
CA ALA A 265 32.71 0.16 5.64
C ALA A 265 33.69 -0.18 4.50
N ASP A 266 33.60 0.49 3.34
CA ASP A 266 34.44 0.21 2.17
C ASP A 266 34.48 1.41 1.19
N PRO A 267 35.66 1.97 0.85
CA PRO A 267 35.82 3.00 -0.18
C PRO A 267 35.27 2.60 -1.56
N VAL A 268 35.32 1.32 -1.93
CA VAL A 268 34.77 0.83 -3.21
C VAL A 268 33.24 0.83 -3.18
N LEU A 269 32.63 0.63 -2.01
CA LEU A 269 31.19 0.79 -1.82
C LEU A 269 30.81 2.27 -1.78
N TYR A 270 31.63 3.14 -1.19
CA TYR A 270 31.48 4.60 -1.26
C TYR A 270 31.44 5.11 -2.71
N GLU A 271 32.38 4.73 -3.58
CA GLU A 271 32.37 5.15 -4.99
C GLU A 271 31.13 4.65 -5.75
N ARG A 272 30.70 3.41 -5.49
CA ARG A 272 29.50 2.81 -6.11
C ARG A 272 28.18 3.43 -5.63
N LEU A 273 28.11 3.86 -4.36
CA LEU A 273 26.95 4.53 -3.81
C LEU A 273 26.93 6.02 -4.14
N THR A 274 28.08 6.71 -4.19
CA THR A 274 28.13 8.12 -4.57
C THR A 274 27.91 8.34 -6.05
N SER A 275 28.41 7.48 -6.94
CA SER A 275 28.11 7.54 -8.39
C SER A 275 26.61 7.33 -8.70
N VAL A 276 25.85 6.70 -7.79
CA VAL A 276 24.37 6.63 -7.83
C VAL A 276 23.69 7.99 -7.54
N PHE A 277 24.41 8.97 -6.99
CA PHE A 277 23.87 10.31 -6.66
C PHE A 277 24.60 11.49 -7.33
N THR A 278 25.86 11.36 -7.77
CA THR A 278 26.68 12.50 -8.22
C THR A 278 26.78 12.67 -9.75
N LYS A 279 26.53 11.62 -10.54
CA LYS A 279 26.53 11.73 -12.01
C LYS A 279 25.19 12.26 -12.53
N VAL A 280 25.21 13.51 -13.02
CA VAL A 280 24.23 14.01 -13.99
C VAL A 280 24.59 13.40 -15.35
N ASP A 281 23.77 12.46 -15.82
CA ASP A 281 23.98 11.78 -17.10
C ASP A 281 23.00 12.30 -18.16
N THR A 282 23.40 12.14 -19.44
CA THR A 282 22.58 12.30 -20.66
C THR A 282 21.20 11.64 -20.60
N SER A 283 21.03 10.63 -19.74
CA SER A 283 19.73 9.99 -19.45
C SER A 283 18.69 10.96 -18.87
N SER A 284 19.09 11.98 -18.12
CA SER A 284 18.18 13.01 -17.58
C SER A 284 17.80 14.04 -18.64
N GLU A 285 18.75 14.43 -19.49
CA GLU A 285 18.55 15.38 -20.58
C GLU A 285 17.60 14.80 -21.65
N MET A 286 17.80 13.53 -22.04
CA MET A 286 16.89 12.83 -22.95
C MET A 286 15.46 12.73 -22.41
N ARG A 287 15.24 12.62 -21.09
CA ARG A 287 13.87 12.67 -20.53
C ARG A 287 13.19 14.00 -20.78
N LEU A 288 13.90 15.11 -20.57
CA LEU A 288 13.34 16.45 -20.79
C LEU A 288 12.95 16.64 -22.26
N ALA A 289 13.81 16.21 -23.18
CA ALA A 289 13.51 16.16 -24.62
C ALA A 289 12.24 15.34 -24.92
N PHE A 290 12.14 14.12 -24.38
CA PHE A 290 10.93 13.30 -24.55
C PHE A 290 9.67 13.95 -23.97
N TRP A 291 9.78 14.67 -22.85
CA TRP A 291 8.64 15.33 -22.22
C TRP A 291 8.15 16.51 -23.05
N GLU A 292 9.04 17.30 -23.65
CA GLU A 292 8.68 18.40 -24.55
C GLU A 292 7.96 17.88 -25.81
N SER A 293 8.52 16.85 -26.46
CA SER A 293 7.86 16.12 -27.55
C SER A 293 6.49 15.54 -27.15
N THR A 294 6.36 15.02 -25.91
CA THR A 294 5.07 14.50 -25.41
C THR A 294 4.07 15.62 -25.12
N VAL A 295 4.51 16.77 -24.61
CA VAL A 295 3.65 17.93 -24.37
C VAL A 295 3.10 18.48 -25.69
N ALA A 296 3.89 18.50 -26.76
CA ALA A 296 3.39 18.82 -28.09
C ALA A 296 2.31 17.80 -28.57
N MET A 297 2.56 16.49 -28.47
CA MET A 297 1.55 15.46 -28.77
C MET A 297 0.25 15.62 -27.96
N ILE A 298 0.34 16.04 -26.70
CA ILE A 298 -0.84 16.32 -25.85
C ILE A 298 -1.57 17.60 -26.29
N GLN A 299 -0.86 18.63 -26.77
CA GLN A 299 -1.47 19.88 -27.24
C GLN A 299 -2.26 19.69 -28.53
N ASP A 300 -1.79 18.83 -29.44
CA ASP A 300 -2.48 18.53 -30.70
C ASP A 300 -3.60 17.47 -30.54
N HIS A 301 -3.49 16.55 -29.56
CA HIS A 301 -4.47 15.48 -29.32
C HIS A 301 -5.12 15.45 -27.91
N PRO A 302 -5.55 16.58 -27.32
CA PRO A 302 -5.82 16.68 -25.87
C PRO A 302 -7.02 15.86 -25.35
N PHE A 303 -8.01 15.54 -26.20
CA PHE A 303 -9.28 14.93 -25.76
C PHE A 303 -9.30 13.40 -25.79
N LEU A 304 -8.76 12.79 -26.84
CA LEU A 304 -8.74 11.33 -27.03
C LEU A 304 -7.33 10.75 -27.06
N GLY A 305 -6.30 11.60 -27.15
CA GLY A 305 -4.94 11.17 -27.37
C GLY A 305 -4.69 10.65 -28.79
N ILE A 306 -3.47 10.16 -28.99
CA ILE A 306 -2.99 9.51 -30.21
C ILE A 306 -3.47 8.05 -30.35
N GLY A 307 -4.12 7.51 -29.33
CA GLY A 307 -4.57 6.12 -29.26
C GLY A 307 -3.70 5.22 -28.38
N TRP A 308 -4.32 4.27 -27.70
CA TRP A 308 -3.65 3.31 -26.83
C TRP A 308 -2.48 2.58 -27.52
N GLY A 309 -1.29 2.62 -26.92
CA GLY A 309 -0.06 2.02 -27.43
C GLY A 309 0.49 2.65 -28.71
N ALA A 310 -0.05 3.79 -29.19
CA ALA A 310 0.37 4.40 -30.45
C ALA A 310 1.62 5.28 -30.34
N TYR A 311 2.17 5.49 -29.13
CA TYR A 311 3.30 6.40 -28.87
C TYR A 311 4.47 6.20 -29.84
N TRP A 312 4.93 4.96 -30.03
CA TRP A 312 6.06 4.65 -30.92
C TRP A 312 5.79 4.89 -32.42
N MET A 313 4.52 4.99 -32.82
CA MET A 313 4.13 5.27 -34.21
C MET A 313 4.04 6.77 -34.49
N VAL A 314 3.73 7.59 -33.47
CA VAL A 314 3.50 9.04 -33.61
C VAL A 314 4.69 9.87 -33.14
N TYR A 315 5.47 9.40 -32.16
CA TYR A 315 6.68 10.10 -31.67
C TYR A 315 7.63 10.59 -32.80
N PRO A 316 7.87 9.85 -33.91
CA PRO A 316 8.73 10.34 -34.98
C PRO A 316 8.27 11.64 -35.66
N GLU A 317 6.99 12.01 -35.57
CA GLU A 317 6.48 13.30 -36.07
C GLU A 317 6.82 14.47 -35.12
N TYR A 318 7.18 14.17 -33.88
CA TYR A 318 7.46 15.10 -32.78
C TYR A 318 8.90 14.97 -32.25
N ASP A 319 9.79 14.27 -32.98
CA ASP A 319 11.18 14.08 -32.58
C ASP A 319 12.03 15.33 -32.86
N PHE A 320 11.97 16.28 -31.92
CA PHE A 320 12.69 17.54 -32.03
C PHE A 320 14.20 17.40 -31.82
N TYR A 321 14.69 16.24 -31.32
CA TYR A 321 16.04 16.12 -30.75
C TYR A 321 16.91 14.95 -31.27
N LEU A 322 16.33 13.82 -31.70
CA LEU A 322 17.10 12.64 -32.14
C LEU A 322 17.10 12.43 -33.66
N GLN A 323 16.63 13.43 -34.41
CA GLN A 323 16.36 13.45 -35.86
C GLN A 323 17.22 12.51 -36.70
N GLY A 324 16.65 11.36 -37.06
CA GLY A 324 17.25 10.40 -38.00
C GLY A 324 18.06 9.26 -37.37
N ALA A 325 18.13 9.16 -36.04
CA ALA A 325 18.61 7.95 -35.37
C ALA A 325 17.59 6.80 -35.52
N ASP A 326 18.03 5.58 -35.85
CA ASP A 326 17.16 4.39 -35.94
C ASP A 326 16.86 3.80 -34.55
N ILE A 327 16.29 4.64 -33.67
CA ILE A 327 16.00 4.33 -32.27
C ILE A 327 14.51 4.50 -32.02
N ARG A 328 13.81 3.39 -31.76
CA ARG A 328 12.36 3.40 -31.53
C ARG A 328 12.04 3.83 -30.09
N ILE A 329 11.66 5.10 -29.91
CA ILE A 329 11.17 5.61 -28.62
C ILE A 329 9.74 5.13 -28.39
N VAL A 330 9.53 4.30 -27.35
CA VAL A 330 8.24 3.62 -27.11
C VAL A 330 7.36 4.23 -26.02
N HIS A 331 7.90 5.17 -25.23
CA HIS A 331 7.19 5.83 -24.13
C HIS A 331 7.89 7.11 -23.65
N ALA A 332 7.14 8.02 -23.03
CA ALA A 332 7.61 9.33 -22.55
C ALA A 332 8.57 9.30 -21.34
N HIS A 333 8.88 8.12 -20.75
CA HIS A 333 9.57 7.99 -19.46
C HIS A 333 8.93 8.77 -18.28
N ASN A 334 7.66 9.14 -18.41
CA ASN A 334 6.83 9.77 -17.38
C ASN A 334 5.40 9.23 -17.55
N MET A 335 4.84 8.62 -16.50
CA MET A 335 3.55 7.92 -16.59
C MET A 335 2.39 8.88 -16.92
N TYR A 336 2.46 10.10 -16.40
CA TYR A 336 1.38 11.07 -16.47
C TYR A 336 1.26 11.64 -17.89
N LEU A 337 2.40 12.06 -18.45
CA LEU A 337 2.49 12.54 -19.83
C LEU A 337 2.13 11.43 -20.84
N ASN A 338 2.59 10.19 -20.62
CA ASN A 338 2.28 9.10 -21.53
C ASN A 338 0.79 8.71 -21.54
N TYR A 339 0.11 8.72 -20.38
CA TYR A 339 -1.36 8.52 -20.35
C TYR A 339 -2.11 9.71 -20.97
N ALA A 340 -1.66 10.95 -20.73
CA ALA A 340 -2.26 12.12 -21.38
C ALA A 340 -2.12 12.08 -22.92
N ALA A 341 -0.97 11.60 -23.42
CA ALA A 341 -0.74 11.43 -24.86
C ALA A 341 -1.57 10.30 -25.46
N GLU A 342 -1.56 9.08 -24.89
CA GLU A 342 -2.22 7.93 -25.52
C GLU A 342 -3.75 7.90 -25.39
N ILE A 343 -4.31 8.38 -24.26
CA ILE A 343 -5.75 8.29 -23.97
C ILE A 343 -6.41 9.65 -23.66
N GLY A 344 -5.70 10.74 -23.96
CA GLY A 344 -6.15 12.10 -23.73
C GLY A 344 -6.14 12.51 -22.26
N VAL A 345 -6.26 13.82 -22.00
CA VAL A 345 -6.41 14.37 -20.66
C VAL A 345 -7.60 13.76 -19.90
N PRO A 346 -8.79 13.51 -20.50
CA PRO A 346 -9.88 12.82 -19.83
C PRO A 346 -9.53 11.39 -19.39
N GLY A 347 -8.85 10.61 -20.24
CA GLY A 347 -8.45 9.24 -19.93
C GLY A 347 -7.38 9.19 -18.83
N MET A 348 -6.40 10.10 -18.90
CA MET A 348 -5.43 10.31 -17.82
C MET A 348 -6.13 10.66 -16.51
N LEU A 349 -7.08 11.60 -16.50
CA LEU A 349 -7.80 11.99 -15.28
C LEU A 349 -8.62 10.83 -14.67
N ALA A 350 -9.19 9.94 -15.48
CA ALA A 350 -9.84 8.73 -14.99
C ALA A 350 -8.85 7.77 -14.29
N PHE A 351 -7.66 7.57 -14.88
CA PHE A 351 -6.59 6.80 -14.24
C PHE A 351 -6.07 7.47 -12.97
N MET A 352 -5.91 8.79 -12.96
CA MET A 352 -5.51 9.56 -11.77
C MET A 352 -6.53 9.43 -10.64
N TRP A 353 -7.83 9.43 -10.94
CA TRP A 353 -8.88 9.22 -9.94
C TRP A 353 -8.82 7.80 -9.34
N LEU A 354 -8.63 6.77 -10.17
CA LEU A 354 -8.40 5.39 -9.72
C LEU A 354 -7.17 5.29 -8.80
N PHE A 355 -6.04 5.82 -9.25
CA PHE A 355 -4.74 5.71 -8.60
C PHE A 355 -4.68 6.50 -7.28
N PHE A 356 -4.95 7.81 -7.31
CA PHE A 356 -4.93 8.65 -6.11
C PHE A 356 -6.12 8.37 -5.18
N GLY A 357 -7.28 7.97 -5.70
CA GLY A 357 -8.41 7.51 -4.89
C GLY A 357 -8.06 6.26 -4.07
N SER A 358 -7.28 5.34 -4.65
CA SER A 358 -6.73 4.18 -3.94
C SER A 358 -5.67 4.58 -2.91
N LEU A 359 -4.75 5.49 -3.27
CA LEU A 359 -3.73 6.01 -2.34
C LEU A 359 -4.36 6.65 -1.10
N PHE A 360 -5.30 7.59 -1.29
CA PHE A 360 -5.95 8.26 -0.16
C PHE A 360 -6.80 7.30 0.66
N THR A 361 -7.42 6.30 0.04
CA THR A 361 -8.13 5.24 0.76
C THR A 361 -7.20 4.43 1.67
N ALA A 362 -6.07 3.95 1.13
CA ALA A 362 -5.07 3.20 1.90
C ALA A 362 -4.48 4.00 3.07
N LEU A 363 -4.15 5.28 2.85
CA LEU A 363 -3.61 6.16 3.89
C LEU A 363 -4.64 6.61 4.95
N ARG A 364 -5.94 6.64 4.62
CA ARG A 364 -7.01 7.08 5.55
C ARG A 364 -7.61 5.95 6.39
N GLN A 365 -7.45 4.68 5.98
CA GLN A 365 -7.96 3.54 6.74
C GLN A 365 -7.29 3.42 8.12
N LYS A 366 -8.09 3.63 9.18
CA LYS A 366 -7.69 3.36 10.57
C LYS A 366 -8.27 2.02 11.01
N PHE A 367 -7.41 1.13 11.49
CA PHE A 367 -7.80 -0.10 12.18
C PHE A 367 -7.36 0.01 13.63
N ALA A 368 -8.33 0.20 14.52
CA ALA A 368 -8.11 0.26 15.97
C ALA A 368 -7.96 -1.15 16.55
N ALA A 369 -7.34 -1.27 17.72
CA ALA A 369 -7.55 -2.44 18.55
C ALA A 369 -9.05 -2.56 18.92
N PRO A 370 -9.59 -3.77 19.11
CA PRO A 370 -10.83 -3.93 19.87
C PRO A 370 -10.65 -3.24 21.22
N GLN A 371 -11.65 -2.45 21.64
CA GLN A 371 -11.67 -1.96 23.01
C GLN A 371 -11.76 -3.18 23.96
N PRO A 372 -11.09 -3.16 25.12
CA PRO A 372 -11.40 -4.13 26.16
C PRO A 372 -12.87 -3.95 26.54
N VAL A 373 -13.65 -5.04 26.46
CA VAL A 373 -14.99 -5.06 27.06
C VAL A 373 -14.77 -5.01 28.56
N ILE A 374 -14.95 -3.82 29.15
CA ILE A 374 -15.00 -3.67 30.61
C ILE A 374 -16.24 -4.44 31.05
N PRO A 375 -16.12 -5.47 31.91
CA PRO A 375 -17.29 -6.16 32.44
C PRO A 375 -18.19 -5.15 33.14
N THR A 376 -19.50 -5.18 32.87
CA THR A 376 -20.46 -4.48 33.72
C THR A 376 -20.33 -5.04 35.14
N PRO A 377 -20.01 -4.23 36.16
CA PRO A 377 -19.72 -4.73 37.49
C PRO A 377 -20.93 -5.49 38.03
N THR A 378 -20.75 -6.77 38.28
CA THR A 378 -21.75 -7.66 38.85
C THR A 378 -21.75 -7.54 40.38
N PRO A 379 -22.79 -8.00 41.09
CA PRO A 379 -22.79 -8.10 42.55
C PRO A 379 -21.71 -9.04 43.16
N PHE A 380 -20.83 -9.62 42.33
CA PHE A 380 -19.73 -10.49 42.73
C PHE A 380 -18.35 -9.93 42.32
N ASP A 381 -18.29 -8.77 41.65
CA ASP A 381 -17.05 -8.08 41.35
C ASP A 381 -16.57 -7.25 42.56
N TYR A 382 -15.26 -7.19 42.76
CA TYR A 382 -14.63 -6.51 43.89
C TYR A 382 -14.99 -5.02 43.94
N ASN A 383 -15.70 -4.60 45.00
CA ASN A 383 -16.03 -3.20 45.22
C ASN A 383 -14.80 -2.44 45.73
N GLU A 384 -14.33 -1.42 45.00
CA GLU A 384 -13.11 -0.68 45.37
C GLU A 384 -13.28 0.19 46.63
N ASP A 385 -14.53 0.50 47.03
CA ASP A 385 -14.85 1.15 48.31
C ASP A 385 -14.81 0.18 49.50
N ALA A 386 -14.81 -1.15 49.26
CA ALA A 386 -14.84 -2.17 50.30
C ALA A 386 -13.42 -2.67 50.63
N ALA A 387 -12.92 -2.34 51.83
CA ALA A 387 -11.55 -2.69 52.23
C ALA A 387 -11.23 -4.20 52.17
N ALA A 388 -12.20 -5.07 52.41
CA ALA A 388 -12.04 -6.53 52.29
C ALA A 388 -11.83 -6.97 50.83
N ASP A 389 -12.58 -6.39 49.90
CA ASP A 389 -12.47 -6.68 48.47
C ASP A 389 -11.14 -6.18 47.89
N VAL A 390 -10.65 -5.05 48.39
CA VAL A 390 -9.31 -4.52 48.05
C VAL A 390 -8.18 -5.47 48.53
N GLU A 391 -8.33 -6.17 49.66
CA GLU A 391 -7.37 -7.21 50.06
C GLU A 391 -7.55 -8.51 49.27
N LEU A 392 -8.79 -8.95 49.00
CA LEU A 392 -9.05 -10.12 48.16
C LEU A 392 -8.52 -9.95 46.73
N LYS A 393 -8.67 -8.74 46.15
CA LYS A 393 -8.11 -8.37 44.84
C LYS A 393 -6.58 -8.47 44.83
N LYS A 394 -5.90 -7.89 45.84
CA LYS A 394 -4.43 -8.03 46.00
C LYS A 394 -3.99 -9.49 46.17
N VAL A 395 -4.75 -10.30 46.91
CA VAL A 395 -4.45 -11.74 47.06
C VAL A 395 -4.64 -12.45 45.73
N ALA A 396 -5.73 -12.21 45.01
CA ALA A 396 -5.96 -12.79 43.68
C ALA A 396 -4.87 -12.40 42.68
N ASP A 397 -4.48 -11.12 42.64
CA ASP A 397 -3.37 -10.63 41.81
C ASP A 397 -2.01 -11.25 42.20
N SER A 398 -1.78 -11.52 43.49
CA SER A 398 -0.57 -12.23 43.96
C SER A 398 -0.57 -13.73 43.70
N VAL A 399 -1.74 -14.32 43.43
CA VAL A 399 -1.95 -15.74 43.10
C VAL A 399 -2.02 -15.96 41.58
N GLN A 400 -2.23 -14.89 40.79
CA GLN A 400 -1.92 -14.88 39.37
C GLN A 400 -0.40 -14.99 39.17
N VAL A 401 0.08 -16.22 39.10
CA VAL A 401 1.40 -16.54 38.54
C VAL A 401 1.49 -15.86 37.17
N GLU A 402 2.55 -15.07 36.94
CA GLU A 402 2.88 -14.63 35.59
C GLU A 402 3.15 -15.87 34.72
N GLU A 403 2.16 -16.28 33.93
CA GLU A 403 2.36 -17.30 32.91
C GLU A 403 3.39 -16.77 31.90
N GLU A 404 4.65 -17.18 32.05
CA GLU A 404 5.66 -17.06 31.02
C GLU A 404 5.12 -17.69 29.73
N LYS A 405 4.60 -16.86 28.84
CA LYS A 405 4.01 -17.33 27.59
C LYS A 405 5.07 -18.14 26.85
N PRO A 406 4.86 -19.45 26.62
CA PRO A 406 5.88 -20.32 26.06
C PRO A 406 6.31 -19.78 24.70
N GLU A 407 7.60 -19.85 24.39
CA GLU A 407 8.16 -19.24 23.18
C GLU A 407 7.45 -19.78 21.92
N THR A 408 6.49 -19.01 21.41
CA THR A 408 5.68 -19.40 20.26
C THR A 408 6.57 -19.57 19.04
N PRO A 409 6.55 -20.74 18.35
CA PRO A 409 7.31 -20.93 17.13
C PRO A 409 6.99 -19.83 16.11
N ILE A 410 8.00 -19.34 15.38
CA ILE A 410 7.88 -18.18 14.48
C ILE A 410 6.69 -18.31 13.51
N TRP A 411 6.46 -19.51 12.97
CA TRP A 411 5.32 -19.81 12.11
C TRP A 411 3.95 -19.64 12.79
N GLN A 412 3.84 -20.01 14.07
CA GLN A 412 2.61 -19.86 14.84
C GLN A 412 2.36 -18.38 15.18
N ASP A 413 3.39 -17.64 15.60
CA ASP A 413 3.29 -16.19 15.81
C ASP A 413 2.78 -15.48 14.53
N PHE A 414 3.31 -15.84 13.35
CA PHE A 414 2.83 -15.28 12.07
C PHE A 414 1.36 -15.63 11.74
N ILE A 415 0.87 -16.81 12.11
CA ILE A 415 -0.54 -17.20 11.96
C ILE A 415 -1.43 -16.37 12.91
N GLU A 416 -1.00 -16.25 14.17
CA GLU A 416 -1.67 -15.56 15.27
C GLU A 416 -1.45 -14.03 15.25
N TRP A 417 -1.14 -13.44 14.09
CA TRP A 417 -1.04 -11.99 13.95
C TRP A 417 -2.42 -11.33 14.22
N PRO A 418 -2.54 -10.41 15.22
CA PRO A 418 -3.80 -9.72 15.49
C PRO A 418 -4.29 -8.93 14.28
N ASP A 419 -5.51 -9.22 13.84
CA ASP A 419 -6.05 -8.77 12.54
C ASP A 419 -5.97 -7.25 12.33
N TRP A 420 -6.26 -6.46 13.36
CA TRP A 420 -6.16 -4.99 13.27
C TRP A 420 -4.73 -4.49 13.04
N ARG A 421 -3.71 -5.16 13.60
CA ARG A 421 -2.29 -4.83 13.37
C ARG A 421 -1.88 -5.19 11.95
N LEU A 422 -2.34 -6.33 11.44
CA LEU A 422 -2.07 -6.75 10.06
C LEU A 422 -2.70 -5.77 9.07
N LEU A 423 -3.99 -5.47 9.21
CA LEU A 423 -4.72 -4.57 8.32
C LEU A 423 -4.14 -3.15 8.36
N ALA A 424 -3.80 -2.62 9.55
CA ALA A 424 -3.11 -1.34 9.67
C ALA A 424 -1.73 -1.34 9.00
N GLY A 425 -0.96 -2.43 9.11
CA GLY A 425 0.37 -2.54 8.51
C GLY A 425 0.31 -2.69 6.99
N ALA A 426 -0.58 -3.53 6.49
CA ALA A 426 -0.82 -3.73 5.06
C ALA A 426 -1.34 -2.45 4.39
N SER A 427 -2.33 -1.77 4.97
CA SER A 427 -2.89 -0.56 4.37
C SER A 427 -1.91 0.62 4.39
N ALA A 428 -1.15 0.79 5.48
CA ALA A 428 -0.04 1.74 5.51
C ALA A 428 1.04 1.42 4.47
N GLY A 429 1.43 0.15 4.33
CA GLY A 429 2.44 -0.29 3.38
C GLY A 429 2.01 -0.15 1.91
N LEU A 430 0.76 -0.47 1.59
CA LEU A 430 0.14 -0.25 0.27
C LEU A 430 0.03 1.26 -0.05
N GLY A 431 -0.28 2.09 0.94
CA GLY A 431 -0.27 3.55 0.81
C GLY A 431 1.13 4.08 0.49
N LEU A 432 2.16 3.68 1.23
CA LEU A 432 3.55 4.05 0.96
C LEU A 432 4.03 3.54 -0.42
N ALA A 433 3.62 2.32 -0.83
CA ALA A 433 3.94 1.78 -2.13
C ALA A 433 3.33 2.61 -3.28
N LEU A 434 2.07 3.06 -3.14
CA LEU A 434 1.46 3.98 -4.11
C LEU A 434 2.14 5.37 -4.12
N ILE A 435 2.71 5.84 -3.00
CA ILE A 435 3.59 7.04 -3.01
C ILE A 435 4.87 6.77 -3.82
N SER A 436 5.52 5.62 -3.64
CA SER A 436 6.70 5.27 -4.47
C SER A 436 6.35 5.23 -5.95
N ILE A 437 5.26 4.56 -6.34
CA ILE A 437 4.85 4.50 -7.75
C ILE A 437 4.54 5.91 -8.29
N ALA A 438 3.95 6.80 -7.47
CA ALA A 438 3.69 8.18 -7.88
C ALA A 438 4.98 8.98 -8.15
N LEU A 439 5.97 8.87 -7.26
CA LEU A 439 7.24 9.60 -7.34
C LEU A 439 8.15 9.02 -8.44
N ASN A 440 8.29 7.69 -8.52
CA ASN A 440 9.01 7.03 -9.62
C ASN A 440 8.33 7.30 -10.97
N GLY A 441 6.99 7.35 -11.00
CA GLY A 441 6.21 7.61 -12.21
C GLY A 441 6.44 8.99 -12.85
N LEU A 442 7.06 9.94 -12.14
CA LEU A 442 7.56 11.19 -12.71
C LEU A 442 8.84 11.00 -13.55
N THR A 443 9.61 9.92 -13.34
CA THR A 443 10.99 9.77 -13.85
C THR A 443 11.32 8.42 -14.48
N ASP A 444 10.43 7.42 -14.41
CA ASP A 444 10.69 6.12 -14.99
C ASP A 444 9.43 5.39 -15.51
N HIS A 445 9.67 4.46 -16.43
CA HIS A 445 8.68 3.75 -17.25
C HIS A 445 7.97 2.57 -16.53
N LEU A 446 7.82 2.63 -15.20
CA LEU A 446 7.47 1.48 -14.36
C LEU A 446 6.20 0.71 -14.77
N LEU A 447 5.21 1.35 -15.38
CA LEU A 447 3.94 0.70 -15.76
C LEU A 447 3.89 0.16 -17.19
N PHE A 448 4.92 0.38 -18.01
CA PHE A 448 4.89 0.03 -19.44
C PHE A 448 5.34 -1.41 -19.74
N ASN A 449 5.37 -2.27 -18.72
CA ASN A 449 5.48 -3.72 -18.86
C ASN A 449 4.28 -4.40 -18.18
N ILE A 450 3.85 -5.54 -18.75
CA ILE A 450 2.65 -6.27 -18.33
C ILE A 450 2.66 -6.63 -16.83
N PRO A 451 3.76 -7.19 -16.26
CA PRO A 451 3.74 -7.69 -14.89
C PRO A 451 3.67 -6.55 -13.87
N SER A 452 4.32 -5.41 -14.10
CA SER A 452 4.32 -4.29 -13.15
C SER A 452 2.98 -3.56 -13.14
N SER A 453 2.34 -3.41 -14.29
CA SER A 453 0.95 -2.93 -14.32
C SER A 453 -0.04 -3.94 -13.75
N MET A 454 0.10 -5.25 -14.00
CA MET A 454 -0.70 -6.26 -13.27
C MET A 454 -0.49 -6.16 -11.75
N PHE A 455 0.73 -5.89 -11.27
CA PHE A 455 1.01 -5.74 -9.84
C PHE A 455 0.33 -4.50 -9.25
N LEU A 456 0.36 -3.36 -9.96
CA LEU A 456 -0.41 -2.18 -9.57
C LEU A 456 -1.91 -2.50 -9.49
N TRP A 457 -2.49 -3.12 -10.53
CA TRP A 457 -3.93 -3.40 -10.53
C TRP A 457 -4.35 -4.43 -9.47
N LEU A 458 -3.46 -5.37 -9.13
CA LEU A 458 -3.59 -6.24 -7.95
C LEU A 458 -3.59 -5.42 -6.65
N MET A 459 -2.68 -4.46 -6.48
CA MET A 459 -2.67 -3.56 -5.31
C MET A 459 -3.94 -2.71 -5.21
N LEU A 460 -4.39 -2.10 -6.32
CA LEU A 460 -5.60 -1.27 -6.36
C LEU A 460 -6.84 -2.08 -5.94
N ALA A 461 -6.96 -3.33 -6.42
CA ALA A 461 -8.02 -4.24 -6.02
C ALA A 461 -7.89 -4.74 -4.58
N PHE A 462 -6.68 -4.94 -4.10
CA PHE A 462 -6.42 -5.35 -2.72
C PHE A 462 -6.79 -4.22 -1.73
N ILE A 463 -6.45 -2.97 -2.04
CA ILE A 463 -6.90 -1.78 -1.29
C ILE A 463 -8.42 -1.69 -1.30
N ALA A 464 -9.05 -1.87 -2.48
CA ALA A 464 -10.51 -1.87 -2.62
C ALA A 464 -11.19 -2.97 -1.78
N ALA A 465 -10.64 -4.18 -1.79
CA ALA A 465 -11.14 -5.32 -1.02
C ALA A 465 -10.98 -5.11 0.50
N VAL A 466 -9.87 -4.52 0.95
CA VAL A 466 -9.63 -4.19 2.37
C VAL A 466 -10.51 -3.02 2.82
N ALA A 467 -10.78 -2.04 1.95
CA ALA A 467 -11.75 -0.97 2.22
C ALA A 467 -13.16 -1.53 2.43
N GLU A 468 -13.58 -2.44 1.56
CA GLU A 468 -14.90 -3.06 1.61
C GLU A 468 -15.04 -4.00 2.82
N LEU A 469 -14.01 -4.80 3.14
CA LEU A 469 -13.95 -5.61 4.37
C LEU A 469 -14.06 -4.75 5.65
N LYS A 470 -13.49 -3.54 5.64
CA LYS A 470 -13.68 -2.60 6.75
C LYS A 470 -15.12 -2.11 6.80
N ARG A 471 -15.72 -1.72 5.66
CA ARG A 471 -17.10 -1.23 5.58
C ARG A 471 -18.13 -2.28 6.01
N GLU A 472 -17.92 -3.53 5.59
CA GLU A 472 -18.70 -4.71 6.01
C GLU A 472 -18.68 -4.83 7.55
N LYS A 473 -17.49 -4.85 8.17
CA LYS A 473 -17.34 -4.97 9.63
C LYS A 473 -17.80 -3.74 10.43
N ASP A 474 -17.60 -2.53 9.91
CA ASP A 474 -18.10 -1.31 10.54
C ASP A 474 -19.64 -1.36 10.64
N ALA A 475 -20.32 -1.82 9.57
CA ALA A 475 -21.77 -1.97 9.53
C ALA A 475 -22.31 -3.09 10.44
N GLU A 476 -21.61 -4.23 10.53
CA GLU A 476 -21.92 -5.29 11.50
C GLU A 476 -21.92 -4.73 12.92
N SER A 477 -20.84 -4.05 13.33
CA SER A 477 -20.71 -3.49 14.69
C SER A 477 -21.75 -2.41 15.02
N ALA A 478 -22.15 -1.60 14.05
CA ALA A 478 -23.23 -0.63 14.23
C ALA A 478 -24.60 -1.33 14.45
N THR A 479 -24.84 -2.44 13.75
CA THR A 479 -26.07 -3.24 13.86
C THR A 479 -26.14 -4.04 15.16
N GLU A 480 -24.98 -4.34 15.78
CA GLU A 480 -24.91 -4.95 17.12
C GLU A 480 -25.16 -3.90 18.21
N ALA A 481 -24.51 -2.74 18.14
CA ALA A 481 -24.73 -1.64 19.08
C ALA A 481 -26.18 -1.12 19.09
N GLU A 482 -26.85 -1.08 17.93
CA GLU A 482 -28.27 -0.70 17.84
C GLU A 482 -29.19 -1.70 18.58
N LYS A 483 -28.86 -3.00 18.57
CA LYS A 483 -29.61 -4.04 19.31
C LYS A 483 -29.38 -3.97 20.81
N GLU A 484 -28.15 -3.70 21.25
CA GLU A 484 -27.86 -3.50 22.68
C GLU A 484 -28.57 -2.25 23.22
N ALA A 485 -28.64 -1.18 22.43
CA ALA A 485 -29.36 0.05 22.76
C ALA A 485 -30.88 -0.12 22.80
N ASP A 486 -31.45 -1.06 22.04
CA ASP A 486 -32.88 -1.38 22.09
C ASP A 486 -33.21 -2.34 23.24
N ALA A 487 -32.38 -3.37 23.46
CA ALA A 487 -32.50 -4.29 24.59
C ALA A 487 -32.33 -3.60 25.96
N THR A 488 -31.55 -2.51 26.04
CA THR A 488 -31.45 -1.66 27.24
C THR A 488 -32.56 -0.62 27.37
N ARG A 489 -33.43 -0.48 26.37
CA ARG A 489 -34.72 0.23 26.48
C ARG A 489 -35.85 -0.69 26.90
N GLU A 490 -35.85 -1.94 26.45
CA GLU A 490 -36.79 -2.98 26.91
C GLU A 490 -36.45 -3.53 28.31
N VAL A 491 -36.14 -2.65 29.27
CA VAL A 491 -36.11 -3.04 30.69
C VAL A 491 -37.55 -3.42 31.09
N PRO A 492 -37.83 -4.68 31.48
CA PRO A 492 -39.18 -5.08 31.80
C PRO A 492 -39.64 -4.38 33.08
N ALA A 493 -40.85 -3.82 33.05
CA ALA A 493 -41.37 -2.90 34.07
C ALA A 493 -41.49 -3.46 35.50
N PHE A 494 -41.14 -4.73 35.76
CA PHE A 494 -41.03 -5.28 37.11
C PHE A 494 -39.82 -4.70 37.88
N LEU A 495 -38.71 -4.40 37.20
CA LEU A 495 -37.50 -3.85 37.84
C LEU A 495 -37.73 -2.42 38.35
N GLU A 496 -38.55 -1.63 37.65
CA GLU A 496 -38.98 -0.31 38.14
C GLU A 496 -39.84 -0.35 39.41
N THR A 497 -40.49 -1.49 39.70
CA THR A 497 -41.23 -1.68 40.96
C THR A 497 -40.34 -2.14 42.10
N GLU A 498 -39.34 -2.98 41.86
CA GLU A 498 -38.41 -3.43 42.91
C GLU A 498 -37.46 -2.29 43.34
N LEU A 499 -36.92 -1.52 42.40
CA LEU A 499 -36.11 -0.33 42.70
C LEU A 499 -36.86 0.81 43.44
N LYS A 500 -38.20 0.72 43.54
CA LYS A 500 -39.04 1.66 44.32
C LYS A 500 -39.54 1.03 45.63
N ALA A 501 -39.17 -0.21 45.95
CA ALA A 501 -39.65 -0.93 47.13
C ALA A 501 -38.65 -0.97 48.30
N GLU A 502 -37.39 -0.59 48.09
CA GLU A 502 -36.29 -0.79 49.05
C GLU A 502 -35.93 0.47 49.89
N GLU A 503 -36.76 1.52 49.88
CA GLU A 503 -36.66 2.63 50.84
C GLU A 503 -37.08 2.19 52.26
N LEU A 504 -36.13 1.67 53.03
CA LEU A 504 -36.34 1.31 54.44
C LEU A 504 -36.63 2.55 55.32
N PRO A 505 -37.54 2.44 56.31
CA PRO A 505 -38.09 3.60 57.01
C PRO A 505 -37.11 4.22 58.03
N LYS A 506 -37.08 5.56 58.06
CA LYS A 506 -36.35 6.34 59.06
C LYS A 506 -36.96 6.15 60.46
N VAL A 507 -36.20 5.55 61.38
CA VAL A 507 -36.51 5.56 62.81
C VAL A 507 -36.02 6.86 63.42
N GLN A 508 -36.89 7.55 64.17
CA GLN A 508 -36.52 8.70 65.00
C GLN A 508 -36.54 8.30 66.49
N SER A 509 -35.47 8.65 67.20
CA SER A 509 -35.41 8.73 68.66
C SER A 509 -34.37 9.81 68.99
N GLU A 510 -34.78 11.05 69.25
CA GLU A 510 -35.22 11.58 70.56
C GLU A 510 -34.03 12.20 71.33
N VAL A 511 -34.28 13.14 72.24
CA VAL A 511 -33.34 14.25 72.52
C VAL A 511 -33.09 14.44 74.02
N GLN A 512 -31.83 14.52 74.47
CA GLN A 512 -31.28 15.64 75.28
C GLN A 512 -29.79 15.47 75.68
N PRO A 513 -29.08 16.55 76.10
CA PRO A 513 -27.63 16.56 76.33
C PRO A 513 -27.17 16.92 77.77
N GLU A 514 -25.94 16.54 78.09
CA GLU A 514 -25.05 17.07 79.14
C GLU A 514 -23.60 16.83 78.64
N GLU A 515 -22.52 17.55 78.97
CA GLU A 515 -22.21 18.93 79.36
C GLU A 515 -20.73 18.88 79.84
N GLN A 516 -19.83 19.71 79.28
CA GLN A 516 -18.52 20.13 79.85
C GLN A 516 -17.46 18.99 80.11
N GLU A 517 -16.15 19.18 80.22
CA GLU A 517 -15.17 20.28 80.03
C GLU A 517 -14.07 19.76 79.03
N GLY A 518 -13.08 20.48 78.48
CA GLY A 518 -12.63 21.86 78.61
C GLY A 518 -11.41 22.12 77.69
N GLU A 519 -11.20 23.38 77.31
CA GLU A 519 -10.14 23.92 76.41
C GLU A 519 -8.77 24.13 77.14
N PRO A 520 -7.71 24.77 76.54
CA PRO A 520 -7.48 25.29 75.18
C PRO A 520 -6.19 24.65 74.52
N VAL A 521 -5.40 25.17 73.56
CA VAL A 521 -5.20 26.51 72.93
C VAL A 521 -4.61 26.41 71.50
N SER A 522 -4.88 27.44 70.68
CA SER A 522 -4.06 27.97 69.56
C SER A 522 -3.96 27.17 68.23
N ALA A 523 -3.92 27.82 67.05
CA ALA A 523 -3.84 29.26 66.76
C ALA A 523 -4.84 29.73 65.69
N GLU A 524 -5.29 30.98 65.85
CA GLU A 524 -6.05 31.81 64.89
C GLU A 524 -5.13 32.30 63.74
N LYS A 525 -5.54 32.89 62.60
CA LYS A 525 -6.76 33.09 61.78
C LYS A 525 -6.32 34.02 60.63
N GLU A 526 -7.07 34.02 59.51
CA GLU A 526 -7.36 35.21 58.66
C GLU A 526 -6.19 35.89 57.88
N THR A 527 -6.41 36.67 56.81
CA THR A 527 -7.67 37.20 56.23
C THR A 527 -7.64 37.21 54.69
N GLU A 528 -8.80 37.49 54.08
CA GLU A 528 -9.03 37.83 52.66
C GLU A 528 -8.31 39.15 52.26
N THR A 529 -8.12 39.55 50.99
CA THR A 529 -9.16 40.12 50.10
C THR A 529 -8.68 40.35 48.65
N GLU A 530 -9.55 40.93 47.81
CA GLU A 530 -9.43 41.29 46.37
C GLU A 530 -8.38 42.44 46.12
N THR A 531 -8.13 43.03 44.94
CA THR A 531 -8.93 43.31 43.71
C THR A 531 -8.05 43.81 42.53
N GLU A 532 -8.55 43.78 41.28
CA GLU A 532 -8.22 44.69 40.13
C GLU A 532 -6.74 44.83 39.62
N ALA A 533 -6.39 45.51 38.50
CA ALA A 533 -6.96 45.60 37.14
C ALA A 533 -5.93 46.24 36.13
N GLU A 534 -6.29 46.24 34.83
CA GLU A 534 -5.86 47.14 33.73
C GLU A 534 -4.43 47.16 33.07
N ALA A 535 -4.50 47.46 31.74
CA ALA A 535 -3.60 48.26 30.90
C ALA A 535 -2.24 47.75 30.32
N ALA A 536 -1.92 48.36 29.15
CA ALA A 536 -0.69 48.35 28.33
C ALA A 536 -0.48 49.83 27.84
N PRO A 537 0.37 50.25 26.85
CA PRO A 537 1.29 49.54 25.93
C PRO A 537 2.68 50.25 25.77
N GLU A 538 3.24 50.29 24.55
CA GLU A 538 4.35 51.18 24.05
C GLU A 538 5.81 50.87 24.55
N GLU A 539 6.92 51.22 23.87
CA GLU A 539 7.17 51.98 22.61
C GLU A 539 8.45 51.55 21.81
N SER A 540 8.69 52.27 20.70
CA SER A 540 9.62 52.20 19.53
C SER A 540 11.17 52.23 19.65
N THR A 541 11.87 51.85 18.56
CA THR A 541 12.92 52.58 17.73
C THR A 541 13.47 51.61 16.65
N GLU A 542 13.69 51.90 15.35
CA GLU A 542 14.52 52.91 14.62
C GLU A 542 16.06 52.65 14.69
N THR A 543 16.91 52.78 13.65
CA THR A 543 16.80 53.34 12.26
C THR A 543 17.88 52.84 11.25
N ASP A 544 17.61 52.95 9.95
CA ASP A 544 18.44 53.29 8.73
C ASP A 544 19.81 52.66 8.30
N GLY A 545 20.04 52.69 6.96
CA GLY A 545 21.34 52.62 6.24
C GLY A 545 21.58 51.35 5.39
N ALA A 546 21.77 51.27 4.05
CA ALA A 546 21.93 52.17 2.86
C ALA A 546 23.34 52.17 2.19
N GLU A 547 23.38 51.92 0.86
CA GLU A 547 24.50 52.16 -0.12
C GLU A 547 25.84 51.37 0.06
N ALA A 548 26.70 51.12 -0.95
CA ALA A 548 26.62 51.03 -2.43
C ALA A 548 27.92 50.37 -3.03
N GLU A 549 27.85 49.86 -4.28
CA GLU A 549 28.95 49.69 -5.29
C GLU A 549 30.24 48.87 -4.91
N GLU A 550 31.21 48.46 -5.76
CA GLU A 550 31.49 48.67 -7.21
C GLU A 550 32.26 47.47 -7.88
N ILE A 551 32.13 47.37 -9.22
CA ILE A 551 32.93 46.75 -10.32
C ILE A 551 34.23 45.93 -10.07
N ILE A 552 34.42 44.84 -10.84
CA ILE A 552 35.67 44.49 -11.59
C ILE A 552 35.38 43.51 -12.76
N GLU A 553 36.36 43.19 -13.63
CA GLU A 553 36.15 42.83 -15.06
C GLU A 553 37.16 41.80 -15.65
N LYS A 554 36.81 41.14 -16.78
CA LYS A 554 37.65 40.30 -17.71
C LYS A 554 38.14 38.93 -17.18
N GLU A 555 38.58 37.94 -17.97
CA GLU A 555 38.96 37.78 -19.42
C GLU A 555 38.05 36.71 -20.12
N GLU A 556 37.82 36.61 -21.44
CA GLU A 556 38.69 36.28 -22.60
C GLU A 556 39.48 34.94 -22.48
N ALA A 557 39.65 34.07 -23.51
CA ALA A 557 39.06 33.93 -24.86
C ALA A 557 39.39 32.55 -25.50
N GLY A 558 38.67 32.14 -26.55
CA GLY A 558 39.02 31.00 -27.45
C GLY A 558 38.67 29.59 -26.95
N THR A 559 38.67 28.53 -27.79
CA THR A 559 38.97 28.40 -29.23
C THR A 559 38.08 27.35 -29.91
N ASP A 560 37.86 27.47 -31.23
CA ASP A 560 37.37 26.36 -32.06
C ASP A 560 38.29 25.12 -31.98
N GLU A 561 37.71 23.91 -32.09
CA GLU A 561 38.28 22.93 -33.01
C GLU A 561 37.20 22.00 -33.58
N LYS A 562 37.26 21.74 -34.89
CA LYS A 562 36.41 20.77 -35.59
C LYS A 562 37.14 19.43 -35.67
N SER A 563 36.42 18.32 -35.52
CA SER A 563 36.77 17.11 -36.26
C SER A 563 35.51 16.37 -36.73
N ASP A 564 35.28 16.38 -38.04
CA ASP A 564 34.47 15.36 -38.69
C ASP A 564 35.17 14.00 -38.53
N ASN A 565 34.43 12.93 -38.25
CA ASN A 565 34.88 11.60 -38.65
C ASN A 565 33.71 10.71 -39.05
N HIS A 566 33.55 10.58 -40.36
CA HIS A 566 32.46 9.89 -41.03
C HIS A 566 32.89 8.44 -41.32
N ILE A 567 32.37 7.46 -40.57
CA ILE A 567 32.59 6.03 -40.85
C ILE A 567 31.24 5.36 -41.13
N LYS A 568 31.18 4.69 -42.29
CA LYS A 568 30.06 3.84 -42.72
C LYS A 568 30.41 2.38 -42.48
N GLY A 569 29.40 1.52 -42.35
CA GLY A 569 29.53 0.09 -42.68
C GLY A 569 28.73 -0.83 -41.77
N ASP A 570 27.66 -1.38 -42.33
CA ASP A 570 27.22 -2.80 -42.29
C ASP A 570 27.55 -3.58 -41.00
N HIS A 571 26.55 -4.10 -40.27
CA HIS A 571 25.64 -5.15 -40.78
C HIS A 571 24.30 -5.25 -40.05
#